data_AF-A0A6N2VZC0-F1
#
_entry.id   AF-A0A6N2VZC0-F1
#
_cell.length_a   1.000
_cell.length_b   1.000
_cell.length_c   1.000
_cell.angle_alpha   90.00
_cell.angle_beta   90.00
_cell.angle_gamma   90.00
#
_symmetry.space_group_name_H-M   'P 1'
#
loop_
_entity.id
_entity.type
_entity.pdbx_description
1 polymer ?
#
loop_
_entity_poly.entity_id
_entity_poly.type
_entity_poly.pdbx_seq_one_letter_code
_entity_poly.pdbx_strand_id
1 'polypeptide(L)' 'MALGAGSITKRVFPDGRIERCDNVKDVGLYIEKIDEMIERKKELFAE' A
#
# COMPACT_ATOMS: atom_id res chain seq x y z
N MET A 1 -6.77 -4.97 -2.88
CA MET A 1 -5.97 -3.92 -2.22
C MET A 1 -6.38 -3.83 -0.76
N ALA A 2 -5.45 -3.82 0.19
CA ALA A 2 -5.78 -3.70 1.62
C ALA A 2 -5.83 -2.23 2.03
N LEU A 3 -6.84 -1.82 2.80
CA LEU A 3 -7.06 -0.46 3.27
C LEU A 3 -7.29 -0.51 4.78
N GLY A 4 -6.59 0.33 5.53
CA GLY A 4 -6.57 0.35 6.99
C GLY A 4 -5.17 0.53 7.57
N ALA A 5 -5.09 1.16 8.74
CA ALA A 5 -3.83 1.33 9.47
C ALA A 5 -3.18 -0.04 9.74
N GLY A 6 -1.87 -0.14 9.51
CA GLY A 6 -1.08 -1.36 9.68
C GLY A 6 -1.34 -2.47 8.66
N SER A 7 -2.22 -2.25 7.68
CA SER A 7 -2.43 -3.21 6.59
C SER A 7 -1.33 -3.15 5.54
N ILE A 8 -1.17 -4.24 4.78
CA ILE A 8 -0.14 -4.37 3.73
C ILE A 8 -0.80 -4.85 2.44
N THR A 9 -0.56 -4.15 1.34
CA THR A 9 -0.90 -4.60 -0.01
C THR A 9 0.30 -5.28 -0.64
N LYS A 10 0.09 -6.39 -1.35
CA LYS A 10 1.15 -7.13 -2.04
C LYS A 10 0.82 -7.23 -3.54
N ARG A 11 1.83 -7.07 -4.40
CA ARG A 11 1.77 -7.40 -5.83
C ARG A 11 2.72 -8.57 -6.08
N VAL A 12 2.24 -9.58 -6.79
CA VAL A 12 3.02 -10.73 -7.24
C VAL A 12 3.18 -10.59 -8.75
N PHE A 13 4.41 -10.58 -9.24
CA PHE A 13 4.73 -10.46 -10.65
C PHE A 13 4.82 -11.85 -11.30
N PRO A 14 4.70 -11.97 -12.64
CA PRO A 14 4.76 -13.26 -13.33
C PRO A 14 6.05 -14.06 -13.11
N ASP A 15 7.16 -13.37 -12.81
CA ASP A 15 8.46 -13.96 -12.48
C ASP A 15 8.58 -14.43 -11.02
N GLY A 16 7.52 -14.27 -10.22
CA GLY A 16 7.51 -14.61 -8.80
C GLY A 16 8.07 -13.52 -7.88
N ARG A 17 8.49 -12.36 -8.41
CA ARG A 17 8.86 -11.21 -7.57
C ARG A 17 7.65 -10.75 -6.77
N ILE A 18 7.85 -10.43 -5.49
CA ILE A 18 6.79 -9.93 -4.60
C ILE A 18 7.18 -8.55 -4.09
N GLU A 19 6.35 -7.57 -4.39
CA GLU A 19 6.43 -6.23 -3.81
C GLU A 19 5.33 -6.02 -2.80
N ARG A 20 5.64 -5.22 -1.78
CA ARG A 20 4.73 -4.92 -0.68
C ARG A 20 4.68 -3.41 -0.47
N CYS A 21 3.48 -2.88 -0.35
CA CYS A 21 3.22 -1.49 0.04
C CYS A 21 2.42 -1.50 1.34
N ASP A 22 3.08 -1.08 2.41
CA ASP A 22 2.56 -0.99 3.75
C ASP A 22 1.84 0.34 4.00
N ASN A 23 0.85 0.30 4.88
CA ASN A 23 0.28 1.48 5.51
C ASN A 23 0.97 1.73 6.85
N VAL A 24 0.99 2.99 7.27
CA VAL A 24 1.42 3.33 8.64
C VAL A 24 0.52 2.63 9.66
N LYS A 25 1.10 2.28 10.80
CA LYS A 25 0.40 1.57 11.88
C LYS A 25 -0.47 2.50 12.73
N ASP A 26 -0.06 3.74 12.87
CA ASP A 26 -0.80 4.74 13.64
C ASP A 26 -2.07 5.16 12.91
N VAL A 27 -3.19 5.22 13.63
CA VAL A 27 -4.50 5.53 13.05
C VAL A 27 -4.61 7.01 12.69
N GLY A 28 -4.02 7.91 13.48
CA GLY A 28 -4.03 9.35 13.22
C GLY A 28 -3.28 9.67 11.92
N LEU A 29 -2.03 9.21 11.82
CA LEU A 29 -1.22 9.35 10.60
C LEU A 29 -1.84 8.65 9.39
N TYR A 30 -2.53 7.52 9.59
CA TYR A 30 -3.24 6.84 8.51
C TYR A 30 -4.34 7.72 7.92
N ILE A 31 -5.10 8.42 8.76
CA ILE A 31 -6.16 9.34 8.33
C ILE A 31 -5.54 10.57 7.66
N GLU A 32 -4.51 11.16 8.27
CA GLU A 32 -3.85 12.37 7.74
C GLU A 32 -3.16 12.16 6.40
N LYS A 33 -2.59 10.97 6.17
CA LYS A 33 -1.75 10.68 5.01
C LYS A 33 -2.37 9.62 4.07
N ILE A 34 -3.69 9.40 4.15
CA ILE A 34 -4.35 8.33 3.40
C ILE A 34 -4.16 8.49 1.88
N ASP A 35 -4.18 9.71 1.37
CA ASP A 35 -4.04 9.99 -0.05
C ASP A 35 -2.65 9.62 -0.58
N GLU A 36 -1.58 9.93 0.17
CA GLU A 36 -0.21 9.50 -0.16
C GLU A 36 -0.12 7.97 -0.19
N MET A 37 -0.73 7.28 0.77
CA MET A 37 -0.73 5.81 0.81
C MET A 37 -1.56 5.19 -0.32
N ILE A 38 -2.63 5.84 -0.75
CA ILE A 38 -3.40 5.45 -1.93
C ILE A 38 -2.54 5.60 -3.19
N GLU A 39 -1.83 6.72 -3.34
CA GLU A 39 -1.01 6.99 -4.53
C GLU A 39 0.12 5.98 -4.67
N ARG A 40 0.85 5.67 -3.59
CA ARG A 40 1.86 4.59 -3.57
C ARG A 40 1.30 3.24 -4.03
N LYS A 41 0.04 2.95 -3.70
CA LYS A 41 -0.61 1.71 -4.15
C LYS A 41 -1.00 1.78 -5.62
N LYS A 42 -1.43 2.94 -6.14
CA LYS A 42 -1.65 3.10 -7.58
C LYS A 42 -0.34 2.90 -8.34
N GLU A 43 0.75 3.51 -7.90
CA GLU A 43 2.08 3.32 -8.49
C GLU A 43 2.51 1.85 -8.46
N LEU A 44 2.26 1.14 -7.35
CA LEU A 44 2.55 -0.29 -7.25
C LEU A 44 1.84 -1.13 -8.34
N PHE A 45 0.67 -0.70 -8.82
CA PHE A 45 -0.10 -1.38 -9.87
C PHE A 45 -0.08 -0.65 -11.22
N ALA A 46 0.68 0.44 -11.35
CA ALA A 46 0.90 1.08 -12.64
C ALA A 46 1.63 0.12 -13.58
N GLU A 47 1.35 0.26 -14.88
CA GLU A 47 1.96 -0.51 -15.97
C GLU A 47 3.34 0.04 -16.34
#